data_AF-A0A5K1GJA2-F1
#
_entry.id   AF-A0A5K1GJA2-F1
#
_cell.length_a   1.000
_cell.length_b   1.000
_cell.length_c   1.000
_cell.angle_alpha   90.00
_cell.angle_beta   90.00
_cell.angle_gamma   90.00
#
_symmetry.space_group_name_H-M   'P 1'
#
loop_
_entity.id
_entity.type
_entity.pdbx_description
1 polymer ?
#
loop_
_entity_poly.entity_id
_entity_poly.type
_entity_poly.pdbx_seq_one_letter_code
_entity_poly.pdbx_strand_id
1 'polypeptide(L)'
;VFSTAADNQTQVGVRVLQGEREMAADNKLLGEFELVGIPPAPRGMPQIEVTFDIDANGIVTVSAKDKATGKEQAITIRSSGGLSEDEIEKMVKEAELHSQKDQERKALID
;
A
#
# COMPACT_ATOMS: atom_id res chain seq x y z
N VAL A 1 -3.06 9.08 7.81
CA VAL A 1 -4.50 9.03 7.43
C VAL A 1 -4.57 9.34 5.95
N PHE A 2 -5.22 8.47 5.17
CA PHE A 2 -5.37 8.63 3.73
C PHE A 2 -6.75 9.22 3.39
N SER A 3 -6.93 9.63 2.15
CA SER A 3 -8.20 10.15 1.64
C SER A 3 -8.41 9.81 0.16
N THR A 4 -9.55 10.20 -0.40
CA THR A 4 -9.90 10.02 -1.80
C THR A 4 -9.08 10.93 -2.71
N ALA A 5 -8.87 10.48 -3.95
CA ALA A 5 -8.12 11.18 -5.00
C ALA A 5 -9.02 11.94 -5.99
N ALA A 6 -10.35 11.74 -5.92
CA ALA A 6 -11.34 12.45 -6.75
C ALA A 6 -12.60 12.83 -5.94
N ASP A 7 -13.29 13.87 -6.42
CA ASP A 7 -14.59 14.28 -5.87
C ASP A 7 -15.62 13.18 -6.07
N ASN A 8 -16.47 12.98 -5.06
CA ASN A 8 -17.54 11.98 -5.05
C ASN A 8 -17.05 10.53 -5.27
N GLN A 9 -15.76 10.26 -5.03
CA GLN A 9 -15.20 8.92 -5.08
C GLN A 9 -15.82 8.04 -3.98
N THR A 10 -16.47 6.95 -4.38
CA THR A 10 -17.22 6.06 -3.47
C THR A 10 -16.48 4.77 -3.11
N GLN A 11 -15.28 4.57 -3.65
CA GLN A 11 -14.43 3.42 -3.34
C GLN A 11 -12.95 3.82 -3.31
N VAL A 12 -12.15 3.16 -2.49
CA VAL A 12 -10.69 3.29 -2.46
C VAL A 12 -10.05 1.92 -2.64
N GLY A 13 -9.16 1.81 -3.62
CA GLY A 13 -8.33 0.62 -3.82
C GLY A 13 -7.08 0.69 -2.96
N VAL A 14 -6.82 -0.38 -2.20
CA VAL A 14 -5.63 -0.54 -1.35
C VAL A 14 -4.80 -1.66 -1.94
N ARG A 15 -3.57 -1.34 -2.34
CA ARG A 15 -2.60 -2.29 -2.90
C ARG A 15 -1.43 -2.38 -1.95
N VAL A 16 -1.10 -3.60 -1.54
CA VAL A 16 -0.05 -3.90 -0.56
C VAL A 16 1.13 -4.50 -1.32
N LEU A 17 2.29 -3.87 -1.21
CA LEU A 17 3.50 -4.27 -1.91
C LEU A 17 4.66 -4.45 -0.93
N GLN A 18 5.64 -5.26 -1.33
CA GLN A 18 6.87 -5.51 -0.59
C GLN A 18 8.08 -5.25 -1.49
N GLY A 19 9.02 -4.44 -0.99
CA GLY A 19 10.26 -4.08 -1.65
C GLY A 19 10.81 -2.76 -1.12
N GLU A 20 12.03 -2.43 -1.52
CA GLU A 20 12.76 -1.25 -1.03
C GLU A 20 12.84 -0.11 -2.05
N ARG A 21 12.29 -0.30 -3.26
CA ARG A 21 12.30 0.74 -4.29
C ARG A 21 11.25 1.80 -3.99
N GLU A 22 11.55 3.06 -4.31
CA GLU A 22 10.65 4.19 -3.97
C GLU A 22 9.35 4.15 -4.78
N MET A 23 9.38 3.61 -5.99
CA MET A 23 8.23 3.53 -6.88
C MET A 23 7.48 2.21 -6.70
N ALA A 24 6.18 2.30 -6.40
CA ALA A 24 5.34 1.11 -6.17
C ALA A 24 5.34 0.12 -7.35
N ALA A 25 5.42 0.61 -8.60
CA ALA A 25 5.43 -0.24 -9.79
C ALA A 25 6.63 -1.21 -9.85
N ASP A 26 7.68 -0.91 -9.10
CA ASP A 26 8.93 -1.67 -9.07
C ASP A 26 9.03 -2.64 -7.88
N ASN A 27 7.99 -2.72 -7.04
CA ASN A 27 7.92 -3.59 -5.87
C ASN A 27 7.00 -4.80 -6.12
N LYS A 28 7.16 -5.85 -5.30
CA LYS A 28 6.36 -7.08 -5.42
C LYS A 28 4.96 -6.87 -4.82
N LEU A 29 3.91 -7.04 -5.62
CA LEU A 29 2.53 -7.02 -5.12
C LEU A 29 2.26 -8.23 -4.24
N LEU A 30 1.80 -8.00 -3.01
CA LEU A 30 1.41 -9.03 -2.06
C LEU A 30 -0.10 -9.29 -2.05
N GLY A 31 -0.90 -8.25 -2.30
CA GLY A 31 -2.35 -8.35 -2.36
C GLY A 31 -3.00 -6.99 -2.57
N GLU A 32 -4.28 -7.00 -2.94
CA GLU A 32 -5.07 -5.80 -3.10
C GLU A 32 -6.53 -6.05 -2.74
N PHE A 33 -7.22 -4.99 -2.32
CA PHE A 33 -8.64 -4.99 -2.03
C PHE A 33 -9.24 -3.60 -2.21
N GLU A 34 -10.57 -3.54 -2.25
CA GLU A 34 -11.31 -2.29 -2.37
C GLU A 34 -12.17 -2.05 -1.14
N LEU A 35 -12.06 -0.87 -0.55
CA LEU A 35 -13.02 -0.37 0.42
C LEU A 35 -14.13 0.37 -0.34
N VAL A 36 -15.32 -0.22 -0.41
CA VAL A 36 -16.46 0.30 -1.17
C VAL A 36 -17.51 0.95 -0.26
N GLY A 37 -18.26 1.88 -0.84
CA GLY A 37 -19.40 2.53 -0.19
C GLY A 37 -18.99 3.65 0.76
N ILE A 38 -17.93 4.37 0.41
CA ILE A 38 -17.55 5.66 0.98
C ILE A 38 -18.60 6.70 0.52
N PRO A 39 -19.11 7.55 1.43
CA PRO A 39 -20.05 8.60 1.07
C PRO A 39 -19.44 9.59 0.06
N PRO A 40 -20.19 10.05 -0.95
CA PRO A 40 -19.73 11.10 -1.85
C PRO A 40 -19.34 12.36 -1.07
N ALA A 41 -18.09 12.78 -1.24
CA ALA A 41 -17.54 13.96 -0.60
C ALA A 41 -16.48 14.60 -1.52
N PRO A 42 -16.14 15.88 -1.31
CA PRO A 42 -14.99 16.50 -1.97
C PRO A 42 -13.71 15.68 -1.75
N ARG A 43 -12.82 15.69 -2.74
CA ARG A 43 -11.50 15.08 -2.65
C ARG A 43 -10.78 15.51 -1.37
N GLY A 44 -10.15 14.57 -0.68
CA GLY A 44 -9.37 14.86 0.52
C GLY A 44 -10.21 14.95 1.81
N MET A 45 -11.55 14.85 1.73
CA MET A 45 -12.42 14.90 2.91
C MET A 45 -12.60 13.53 3.61
N PRO A 46 -12.89 12.41 2.90
CA PRO A 46 -13.01 11.10 3.55
C PRO A 46 -11.74 10.72 4.31
N GLN A 47 -11.87 10.24 5.53
CA GLN A 47 -10.72 9.83 6.35
C GLN A 47 -10.61 8.31 6.35
N ILE A 48 -9.65 7.79 5.59
CA ILE A 48 -9.38 6.36 5.50
C ILE A 48 -8.19 6.04 6.40
N GLU A 49 -8.44 5.25 7.43
CA GLU A 49 -7.42 4.70 8.33
C GLU A 49 -6.99 3.35 7.78
N VAL A 50 -5.71 3.23 7.43
CA VAL A 50 -5.11 1.98 6.97
C VAL A 50 -4.20 1.46 8.07
N THR A 51 -4.43 0.23 8.51
CA THR A 51 -3.68 -0.42 9.57
C THR A 51 -2.97 -1.65 9.02
N PHE A 52 -1.69 -1.78 9.36
CA PHE A 52 -0.87 -2.94 9.05
C PHE A 52 -0.54 -3.65 10.36
N ASP A 53 -0.97 -4.90 10.48
CA ASP A 53 -0.65 -5.80 11.57
C ASP A 53 0.25 -6.90 11.03
N ILE A 54 1.40 -7.09 11.64
CA ILE A 54 2.38 -8.11 11.27
C ILE A 54 2.65 -8.96 12.50
N ASP A 55 2.31 -10.24 12.41
CA ASP A 55 2.53 -11.17 13.51
C ASP A 55 3.94 -11.78 13.49
N ALA A 56 4.29 -12.50 14.56
CA ALA A 56 5.58 -13.17 14.69
C ALA A 56 5.81 -14.30 13.65
N ASN A 57 4.76 -14.75 12.96
CA ASN A 57 4.84 -15.74 11.89
C ASN A 57 5.00 -15.10 10.51
N GLY A 58 5.04 -13.77 10.41
CA GLY A 58 5.10 -13.04 9.15
C GLY A 58 3.78 -13.03 8.39
N ILE A 59 2.65 -13.27 9.06
CA ILE A 59 1.32 -13.04 8.49
C ILE A 59 1.02 -11.55 8.59
N VAL A 60 0.77 -10.94 7.44
CA VAL A 60 0.45 -9.52 7.34
C VAL A 60 -1.06 -9.37 7.17
N THR A 61 -1.71 -8.70 8.12
CA THR A 61 -3.11 -8.29 7.99
C THR A 61 -3.15 -6.81 7.70
N VAL A 62 -3.77 -6.44 6.58
CA VAL A 62 -3.96 -5.03 6.20
C VAL A 62 -5.44 -4.74 6.21
N SER A 63 -5.87 -3.76 7.00
CA SER A 63 -7.24 -3.27 7.03
C SER A 63 -7.31 -1.80 6.63
N ALA A 64 -8.41 -1.42 5.99
CA ALA A 64 -8.75 -0.04 5.70
C ALA A 64 -10.15 0.26 6.20
N LYS A 65 -10.28 1.34 6.99
CA LYS A 65 -11.52 1.76 7.63
C LYS A 65 -11.84 3.21 7.29
N ASP A 66 -13.05 3.45 6.81
CA ASP A 66 -13.59 4.80 6.73
C ASP A 66 -14.06 5.25 8.12
N LYS A 67 -13.48 6.33 8.65
CA LYS A 67 -13.79 6.84 9.99
C LYS A 67 -15.20 7.43 10.09
N ALA A 68 -15.80 7.86 8.98
CA ALA A 68 -17.14 8.44 9.00
C ALA A 68 -18.24 7.37 9.11
N THR A 69 -18.14 6.32 8.29
CA THR A 69 -19.15 5.26 8.25
C THR A 69 -18.82 4.06 9.13
N GLY A 70 -17.56 3.91 9.54
CA GLY A 70 -17.06 2.72 10.23
C GLY A 70 -16.93 1.49 9.34
N LYS A 71 -17.20 1.61 8.03
CA LYS A 71 -16.99 0.52 7.08
C LYS A 71 -15.52 0.16 7.02
N GLU A 72 -15.26 -1.13 7.00
CA GLU A 72 -13.92 -1.68 7.01
C GLU A 72 -13.83 -2.82 5.99
N GLN A 73 -12.69 -2.91 5.32
CA GLN A 73 -12.32 -4.05 4.52
C GLN A 73 -10.88 -4.43 4.87
N ALA A 74 -10.59 -5.72 4.93
CA ALA A 74 -9.26 -6.22 5.25
C ALA A 74 -8.87 -7.40 4.37
N ILE A 75 -7.56 -7.62 4.25
CA ILE A 75 -6.96 -8.83 3.69
C ILE A 75 -5.92 -9.39 4.63
N THR A 76 -5.78 -10.71 4.64
CA THR A 76 -4.71 -11.41 5.34
C THR A 76 -3.80 -12.04 4.30
N ILE A 77 -2.56 -11.59 4.28
CA ILE A 77 -1.50 -12.07 3.40
C ILE A 77 -0.65 -13.04 4.21
N ARG A 78 -0.73 -14.32 3.86
CA ARG A 78 0.16 -15.34 4.40
C ARG A 78 1.41 -15.36 3.54
N SER A 79 2.55 -15.06 4.15
CA SER A 79 3.84 -15.20 3.48
C SER A 79 4.09 -16.69 3.25
N SER A 80 3.72 -17.23 2.08
CA SER A 80 3.85 -18.65 1.72
C SER A 80 5.30 -19.05 1.40
N GLY A 81 6.27 -18.46 2.10
CA GLY A 81 7.66 -18.35 1.67
C GLY A 81 7.90 -16.91 1.22
N GLY A 82 8.38 -16.07 2.14
CA GLY A 82 8.78 -14.69 1.85
C GLY A 82 9.88 -14.61 0.78
N LEU A 83 10.48 -13.43 0.64
CA LEU A 83 11.68 -13.29 -0.19
C LEU A 83 12.79 -14.16 0.39
N SER A 84 13.47 -14.96 -0.44
CA SER A 84 14.70 -15.64 -0.01
C SER A 84 15.79 -14.60 0.31
N GLU A 85 16.82 -14.97 1.09
CA GLU A 85 17.95 -14.06 1.35
C GLU A 85 18.59 -13.54 0.05
N ASP A 86 18.70 -14.40 -0.97
CA ASP A 86 19.18 -14.01 -2.30
C ASP A 86 18.26 -12.99 -3.00
N GLU A 87 16.94 -13.16 -2.87
CA GLU A 87 15.96 -12.21 -3.41
C GLU A 87 16.02 -10.87 -2.66
N ILE A 88 16.18 -10.90 -1.34
CA ILE A 88 16.34 -9.69 -0.52
C ILE A 88 17.59 -8.94 -0.94
N GLU A 89 18.75 -9.60 -0.98
CA GLU A 89 20.00 -8.98 -1.40
C GLU A 89 19.92 -8.39 -2.81
N LYS A 90 19.27 -9.11 -3.72
CA LYS A 90 19.08 -8.63 -5.09
C LYS A 90 18.21 -7.37 -5.11
N MET A 91 17.10 -7.35 -4.36
CA MET A 91 16.21 -6.19 -4.28
C MET A 91 16.92 -4.97 -3.65
N VAL A 92 17.73 -5.17 -2.61
CA VAL A 92 18.54 -4.11 -1.98
C VAL A 92 19.55 -3.55 -3.00
N LYS A 93 20.31 -4.42 -3.68
CA LYS A 93 21.29 -4.00 -4.71
C LYS A 93 20.62 -3.26 -5.87
N GLU A 94 19.45 -3.73 -6.32
CA GLU A 94 18.68 -3.03 -7.35
C GLU A 94 18.20 -1.66 -6.87
N ALA A 95 17.70 -1.55 -5.64
CA ALA A 95 17.28 -0.27 -5.07
C ALA A 95 18.45 0.72 -4.96
N GLU A 96 19.64 0.27 -4.51
CA GLU A 96 20.84 1.11 -4.47
C GLU A 96 21.26 1.59 -5.86
N LEU A 97 21.27 0.68 -6.85
CA LEU A 97 21.68 0.99 -8.21
C LEU A 97 20.69 1.95 -8.92
N HIS A 98 19.42 1.92 -8.52
CA HIS A 98 18.36 2.75 -9.07
C HIS A 98 18.07 4.03 -8.25
N SER A 99 18.74 4.22 -7.11
CA SER A 99 18.48 5.31 -6.16
C SER A 99 18.43 6.71 -6.79
N GLN A 100 19.39 7.07 -7.66
CA GLN A 100 19.37 8.38 -8.34
C GLN A 100 18.16 8.56 -9.26
N LYS A 101 17.79 7.52 -10.01
CA LYS A 101 16.64 7.58 -10.93
C LYS A 101 15.32 7.58 -10.17
N ASP A 102 15.26 6.86 -9.06
CA ASP A 102 14.08 6.82 -8.19
C ASP A 102 13.87 8.20 -7.55
N GLN A 103 14.94 8.88 -7.10
CA GLN A 103 14.89 10.27 -6.59
C GLN A 103 14.38 11.27 -7.64
N GLU A 104 14.88 11.20 -8.88
CA GLU A 104 14.41 12.06 -9.97
C GLU A 104 12.91 11.88 -10.24
N ARG A 105 12.42 10.63 -10.21
CA ARG A 105 10.99 10.33 -10.42
C ARG A 105 10.13 10.78 -9.26
N LYS A 106 10.58 10.60 -8.02
CA LYS A 106 9.88 11.05 -6.83
C LYS A 106 9.69 12.57 -6.81
N ALA A 107 10.70 13.33 -7.24
CA ALA A 107 10.62 14.78 -7.36
C ALA A 107 9.57 15.27 -8.38
N LEU A 108 9.09 14.40 -9.28
CA LEU A 108 8.00 14.72 -10.22
C LEU A 108 6.60 14.41 -9.66
N ILE A 109 6.52 13.76 -8.50
CA ILE A 109 5.28 13.24 -7.91
C ILE A 109 4.84 14.05 -6.68
N ASP A 110 5.78 14.66 -5.94
CA ASP A 110 5.51 15.63 -4.86
C ASP A 110 4.90 16.94 -5.39
#